data_AF-A0A1B6FMA2-F1
#
_entry.id   AF-A0A1B6FMA2-F1
#
_cell.length_a   1.000
_cell.length_b   1.000
_cell.length_c   1.000
_cell.angle_alpha   90.00
_cell.angle_beta   90.00
_cell.angle_gamma   90.00
#
_symmetry.space_group_name_H-M   'P 1'
#
loop_
_entity.id
_entity.type
_entity.pdbx_description
1 polymer ?
#
loop_
_entity_poly.entity_id
_entity_poly.type
_entity_poly.pdbx_seq_one_letter_code
_entity_poly.pdbx_strand_id
1 'polypeptide(L)'
;RPDHKANWPDACLSDLAYTLRDGVLLCNLLNTIEKGCFDLKDVNQKPQMAQFLCLRNIKTFLQVCQDVFGLKESDLFEPSMLFDLTDFYRVLYTLSKLSNCPKVLKKNIPGFS
;
A
#
# COMPACT_ATOMS: atom_id res chain seq x y z
N ARG A 1 4.47 -2.84 -14.80
CA ARG A 1 5.00 -2.84 -16.19
C ARG A 1 6.49 -2.49 -16.11
N PRO A 2 7.35 -3.09 -16.94
CA PRO A 2 8.79 -2.81 -16.93
C PRO A 2 9.11 -1.32 -17.14
N ASP A 3 8.26 -0.58 -17.86
CA ASP A 3 8.44 0.87 -18.12
C ASP A 3 7.96 1.81 -17.00
N HIS A 4 7.64 1.27 -15.81
CA HIS A 4 7.22 2.12 -14.70
C HIS A 4 8.41 2.90 -14.15
N LYS A 5 8.29 4.24 -14.01
CA LYS A 5 9.38 5.13 -13.57
C LYS A 5 10.07 4.67 -12.29
N ALA A 6 9.31 4.10 -11.35
CA ALA A 6 9.83 3.54 -10.10
C ALA A 6 10.84 2.37 -10.28
N ASN A 7 10.92 1.76 -11.46
CA ASN A 7 11.85 0.67 -11.78
C ASN A 7 13.12 1.15 -12.49
N TRP A 8 13.24 2.45 -12.76
CA TRP A 8 14.41 3.00 -13.44
C TRP A 8 15.62 3.03 -12.49
N PRO A 9 16.85 2.88 -13.02
CA PRO A 9 18.06 2.92 -12.19
C PRO A 9 18.23 4.27 -11.46
N ASP A 10 17.71 5.36 -12.04
CA ASP A 10 17.73 6.71 -11.45
C ASP A 10 16.45 7.03 -10.66
N ALA A 11 15.60 6.04 -10.39
CA ALA A 11 14.37 6.26 -9.64
C ALA A 11 14.71 6.67 -8.20
N CYS A 12 14.07 7.74 -7.75
CA CYS A 12 14.20 8.21 -6.38
C CYS A 12 13.09 7.65 -5.50
N LEU A 13 13.30 7.69 -4.19
CA LEU A 13 12.28 7.32 -3.19
C LEU A 13 10.96 8.08 -3.41
N SER A 14 11.04 9.34 -3.84
CA SER A 14 9.89 10.16 -4.18
C SER A 14 9.05 9.58 -5.30
N ASP A 15 9.66 8.95 -6.32
CA ASP A 15 8.92 8.34 -7.43
C ASP A 15 8.04 7.20 -6.94
N LEU A 16 8.57 6.36 -6.04
CA LEU A 16 7.80 5.31 -5.39
C LEU A 16 6.68 5.91 -4.53
N ALA A 17 6.97 6.97 -3.77
CA ALA A 17 5.97 7.59 -2.91
C ALA A 17 4.80 8.18 -3.72
N TYR A 18 5.08 8.90 -4.81
CA TYR A 18 4.05 9.39 -5.73
C TYR A 18 3.25 8.26 -6.39
N THR A 19 3.89 7.13 -6.68
CA THR A 19 3.25 5.94 -7.24
C THR A 19 2.22 5.34 -6.30
N LEU A 20 2.49 5.33 -4.99
CA LEU A 20 1.60 4.75 -3.98
C LEU A 20 0.57 5.75 -3.43
N ARG A 21 0.76 7.05 -3.69
CA ARG A 21 0.06 8.17 -3.06
C ARG A 21 -1.47 8.12 -3.15
N ASP A 22 -2.03 7.52 -4.19
CA ASP A 22 -3.48 7.44 -4.38
C ASP A 22 -4.13 6.20 -3.75
N GLY A 23 -3.32 5.32 -3.15
CA GLY A 23 -3.75 4.08 -2.51
C GLY A 23 -4.24 2.99 -3.46
N VAL A 24 -4.33 3.22 -4.77
CA VAL A 24 -4.88 2.23 -5.72
C VAL A 24 -3.96 1.02 -5.83
N LEU A 25 -2.66 1.27 -6.01
CA LEU A 25 -1.67 0.19 -6.09
C LEU A 25 -1.54 -0.59 -4.78
N LEU A 26 -1.71 0.07 -3.65
CA LEU A 26 -1.73 -0.57 -2.33
C LEU A 26 -2.92 -1.54 -2.20
N CYS A 27 -4.13 -1.12 -2.57
CA CYS A 27 -5.29 -2.01 -2.56
C CYS A 27 -5.15 -3.15 -3.57
N ASN A 28 -4.63 -2.87 -4.77
CA ASN A 28 -4.41 -3.89 -5.80
C ASN A 28 -3.36 -4.93 -5.36
N LEU A 29 -2.35 -4.53 -4.59
CA LEU A 29 -1.39 -5.45 -3.96
C LEU A 29 -2.11 -6.44 -3.03
N LEU A 30 -2.98 -5.94 -2.13
CA LEU A 30 -3.73 -6.80 -1.21
C LEU A 30 -4.63 -7.78 -1.96
N ASN A 31 -5.36 -7.32 -2.99
CA ASN A 31 -6.22 -8.19 -3.80
C ASN A 31 -5.44 -9.24 -4.61
N THR A 32 -4.18 -8.95 -4.93
CA THR A 32 -3.29 -9.92 -5.61
C THR A 32 -2.84 -11.01 -4.64
N ILE A 33 -2.57 -10.65 -3.38
CA ILE A 33 -2.14 -11.59 -2.34
C ILE A 33 -3.32 -12.45 -1.88
N GLU A 34 -4.43 -11.81 -1.51
CA GLU A 34 -5.64 -12.44 -0.99
C GLU A 34 -6.87 -11.88 -1.72
N LYS A 35 -7.46 -12.67 -2.61
CA LYS A 35 -8.64 -12.24 -3.37
C LYS A 35 -9.84 -12.08 -2.44
N GLY A 36 -10.61 -11.01 -2.64
CA GLY A 36 -11.83 -10.76 -1.87
C GLY A 36 -11.59 -10.26 -0.45
N CYS A 37 -10.40 -9.73 -0.14
CA CYS A 37 -10.10 -9.13 1.16
C CYS A 37 -10.78 -7.77 1.42
N PHE A 38 -11.40 -7.16 0.41
CA PHE A 38 -12.25 -5.96 0.49
C PHE A 38 -13.26 -5.94 -0.68
N ASP A 39 -14.31 -5.11 -0.59
CA ASP A 39 -15.21 -4.86 -1.72
C ASP A 39 -14.55 -3.87 -2.69
N LEU A 40 -14.49 -4.22 -3.98
CA LEU A 40 -13.97 -3.36 -5.04
C LEU A 40 -14.66 -1.99 -5.09
N LYS A 41 -15.88 -1.86 -4.56
CA LYS A 41 -16.62 -0.60 -4.44
C LYS A 41 -15.98 0.38 -3.45
N ASP A 42 -15.25 -0.12 -2.46
CA ASP A 42 -14.60 0.71 -1.44
C ASP A 42 -13.40 1.48 -2.02
N VAL A 43 -12.81 0.97 -3.10
CA VAL A 43 -11.61 1.51 -3.74
C VAL A 43 -11.95 2.23 -5.05
N ASN A 44 -11.57 3.51 -5.14
CA ASN A 44 -11.66 4.25 -6.40
C ASN A 44 -10.44 3.96 -7.27
N GLN A 45 -10.65 3.30 -8.41
CA GLN A 45 -9.59 3.00 -9.38
C GLN A 45 -9.10 4.23 -10.16
N LYS A 46 -9.89 5.32 -10.18
CA LYS A 46 -9.54 6.59 -10.84
C LYS A 46 -9.81 7.75 -9.89
N PRO A 47 -9.03 7.91 -8.81
CA PRO A 47 -9.28 8.94 -7.81
C PRO A 47 -8.93 10.35 -8.32
N GLN A 48 -8.26 10.49 -9.47
CA GLN A 48 -7.86 11.79 -10.07
C GLN A 48 -7.12 12.72 -9.08
N MET A 49 -6.38 12.15 -8.13
CA MET A 49 -5.74 12.87 -7.02
C MET A 49 -6.71 13.67 -6.13
N ALA A 50 -8.01 13.37 -6.17
CA ALA A 50 -8.97 13.92 -5.22
C ALA A 50 -8.64 13.39 -3.82
N GLN A 51 -8.33 14.31 -2.91
CA GLN A 51 -7.86 14.00 -1.55
C GLN A 51 -8.78 13.00 -0.84
N PHE A 52 -10.09 13.24 -0.85
CA PHE A 52 -11.07 12.36 -0.21
C PHE A 52 -11.02 10.93 -0.75
N LEU A 53 -10.90 10.76 -2.08
CA LEU A 53 -10.87 9.45 -2.73
C LEU A 53 -9.55 8.71 -2.47
N CYS A 54 -8.42 9.43 -2.50
CA CYS A 54 -7.10 8.88 -2.20
C CYS A 54 -7.01 8.43 -0.74
N LEU A 55 -7.42 9.29 0.19
CA LEU A 55 -7.45 8.96 1.62
C LEU A 55 -8.40 7.78 1.90
N ARG A 56 -9.53 7.67 1.19
CA ARG A 56 -10.43 6.51 1.30
C ARG A 56 -9.71 5.23 0.89
N ASN A 57 -9.04 5.21 -0.25
CA ASN A 57 -8.28 4.05 -0.72
C ASN A 57 -7.19 3.64 0.30
N ILE A 58 -6.42 4.61 0.79
CA ILE A 58 -5.36 4.36 1.78
C ILE A 58 -5.94 3.78 3.08
N LYS A 59 -7.06 4.33 3.57
CA LYS A 59 -7.76 3.81 4.75
C LYS A 59 -8.22 2.37 4.54
N THR A 60 -8.80 2.05 3.38
CA THR A 60 -9.17 0.68 3.03
C THR A 60 -7.97 -0.26 3.08
N PHE A 61 -6.83 0.13 2.50
CA PHE A 61 -5.60 -0.66 2.58
C PHE A 61 -5.18 -0.95 4.03
N LEU A 62 -5.14 0.08 4.89
CA LEU A 62 -4.72 -0.06 6.29
C LEU A 62 -5.67 -0.96 7.08
N GLN A 63 -6.98 -0.78 6.87
CA GLN A 63 -8.00 -1.59 7.52
C GLN A 63 -7.87 -3.07 7.15
N VAL A 64 -7.67 -3.38 5.87
CA VAL A 64 -7.47 -4.77 5.43
C VAL A 64 -6.16 -5.34 5.97
N CYS A 65 -5.09 -4.54 6.06
CA CYS A 65 -3.84 -4.96 6.70
C CYS A 65 -4.06 -5.40 8.15
N GLN A 66 -4.90 -4.69 8.88
CA GLN A 66 -5.27 -5.03 10.26
C GLN A 66 -6.19 -6.26 10.31
N ASP A 67 -7.35 -6.19 9.65
CA ASP A 67 -8.44 -7.15 9.79
C ASP A 67 -8.14 -8.50 9.13
N VAL A 68 -7.48 -8.48 7.96
CA VAL A 68 -7.24 -9.69 7.15
C VAL A 68 -5.82 -10.20 7.33
N PHE A 69 -4.83 -9.32 7.42
CA PHE A 69 -3.42 -9.70 7.52
C PHE A 69 -2.87 -9.71 8.95
N GLY A 70 -3.64 -9.21 9.93
CA GLY A 70 -3.29 -9.29 11.35
C GLY A 70 -2.16 -8.37 11.76
N LEU A 71 -1.93 -7.27 11.02
CA LEU A 71 -0.95 -6.27 11.41
C LEU A 71 -1.45 -5.51 12.65
N LYS A 72 -0.53 -5.19 13.56
CA LYS A 72 -0.83 -4.35 14.72
C LYS A 72 -1.00 -2.90 14.27
N GLU A 73 -1.88 -2.16 14.95
CA GLU A 73 -2.02 -0.72 14.72
C GLU A 73 -0.69 0.03 14.90
N SER A 74 0.14 -0.39 15.86
CA SER A 74 1.49 0.12 16.08
C SER A 74 2.45 -0.11 14.91
N ASP A 75 2.09 -0.95 13.95
CA ASP A 75 2.86 -1.23 12.74
C ASP A 75 2.32 -0.50 11.49
N LEU A 76 1.18 0.19 11.61
CA LEU A 76 0.55 0.93 10.52
C LEU A 76 1.04 2.39 10.48
N PHE A 77 0.95 2.99 9.29
CA PHE A 77 1.12 4.42 9.06
C PHE A 77 -0.24 5.13 9.08
N GLU A 78 -0.25 6.44 9.26
CA GLU A 78 -1.47 7.24 9.14
C GLU A 78 -1.72 7.65 7.68
N PRO A 79 -2.96 7.68 7.16
CA PRO A 79 -3.23 8.01 5.77
C PRO A 79 -2.57 9.30 5.24
N SER A 80 -2.47 10.33 6.09
CA SER A 80 -1.80 11.60 5.80
C SER A 80 -0.29 11.43 5.54
N MET A 81 0.39 10.50 6.23
CA MET A 81 1.84 10.26 6.07
C MET A 81 2.21 9.89 4.63
N LEU A 82 1.33 9.15 3.94
CA LEU A 82 1.49 8.82 2.53
C LEU A 82 0.92 9.90 1.61
N PHE A 83 -0.27 10.43 1.90
CA PHE A 83 -0.91 11.40 1.01
C PHE A 83 -0.18 12.75 0.97
N ASP A 84 0.29 13.24 2.11
CA ASP A 84 1.02 14.50 2.24
C ASP A 84 2.54 14.30 2.12
N LEU A 85 2.99 13.04 1.98
CA LEU A 85 4.41 12.66 1.84
C LEU A 85 5.29 13.11 3.01
N THR A 86 4.73 13.14 4.22
CA THR A 86 5.43 13.63 5.42
C THR A 86 6.30 12.58 6.10
N ASP A 87 5.92 11.30 6.04
CA ASP A 87 6.69 10.19 6.61
C ASP A 87 6.54 8.93 5.76
N PHE A 88 7.30 8.89 4.67
CA PHE A 88 7.33 7.72 3.80
C PHE A 88 8.12 6.54 4.39
N TYR A 89 9.00 6.79 5.36
CA TYR A 89 9.71 5.73 6.07
C TYR A 89 8.73 4.85 6.83
N ARG A 90 7.74 5.45 7.50
CA ARG A 90 6.67 4.72 8.18
C ARG A 90 5.85 3.86 7.21
N VAL A 91 5.60 4.35 5.98
CA VAL A 91 4.93 3.58 4.92
C VAL A 91 5.74 2.35 4.54
N LEU A 92 7.05 2.49 4.31
CA LEU A 92 7.94 1.37 4.01
C LEU A 92 7.99 0.36 5.16
N TYR A 93 8.03 0.83 6.40
CA TYR A 93 7.99 -0.04 7.58
C TYR A 93 6.72 -0.90 7.62
N THR A 94 5.54 -0.30 7.36
CA THR A 94 4.28 -1.06 7.27
C THR A 94 4.32 -2.09 6.14
N LEU A 95 4.84 -1.73 4.97
CA LEU A 95 4.97 -2.66 3.84
C LEU A 95 5.94 -3.81 4.14
N SER A 96 7.04 -3.54 4.85
CA SER A 96 7.96 -4.57 5.34
C SER A 96 7.24 -5.54 6.27
N LYS A 97 6.47 -5.04 7.24
CA LYS A 97 5.66 -5.89 8.15
C LYS A 97 4.63 -6.72 7.41
N LEU A 98 3.95 -6.13 6.43
CA LEU A 98 3.01 -6.85 5.57
C LEU A 98 3.71 -7.96 4.78
N SER A 99 4.85 -7.67 4.15
CA SER A 99 5.60 -8.62 3.34
C SER A 99 6.09 -9.85 4.13
N ASN A 100 6.38 -9.66 5.42
CA ASN A 100 6.83 -10.71 6.33
C ASN A 100 5.68 -11.40 7.09
N CYS A 101 4.42 -11.06 6.82
CA CYS A 101 3.31 -11.70 7.53
C CYS A 101 3.10 -13.15 7.02
N PRO A 102 2.59 -14.06 7.86
CA PRO A 102 2.45 -15.48 7.50
C PRO A 102 1.59 -15.72 6.25
N LYS A 103 0.60 -14.86 5.97
CA LYS A 103 -0.25 -14.98 4.78
C LYS A 103 0.51 -14.70 3.49
N VAL A 104 1.39 -13.69 3.48
CA VAL A 104 2.19 -13.32 2.31
C VAL A 104 3.29 -14.35 2.06
N LEU A 105 3.99 -14.78 3.10
CA LEU A 105 5.07 -15.76 2.98
C LEU A 105 4.58 -17.10 2.40
N LYS A 106 3.34 -17.51 2.69
CA LYS A 106 2.70 -18.69 2.09
C LYS A 106 2.52 -18.60 0.57
N LYS A 107 2.60 -17.41 -0.01
CA LYS A 107 2.53 -17.17 -1.47
C LYS A 107 3.89 -17.25 -2.16
N ASN A 108 4.97 -17.62 -1.44
CA ASN A 108 6.35 -17.62 -1.91
C ASN A 108 6.83 -16.25 -2.42
N ILE A 109 6.27 -15.16 -1.89
CA ILE A 109 6.76 -13.81 -2.13
C ILE A 109 7.81 -13.52 -1.06
N PRO A 110 9.06 -13.19 -1.43
CA PRO A 110 10.08 -12.85 -0.45
C PRO A 110 9.70 -11.58 0.30
N GLY A 111 9.76 -11.65 1.63
CA GLY A 111 9.67 -10.47 2.47
C GLY A 111 10.87 -9.54 2.26
N PHE A 112 10.72 -8.28 2.63
CA PHE A 112 11.81 -7.32 2.61
C PHE A 112 11.88 -6.56 3.95
N SER A 113 13.07 -6.09 4.29
CA SER A 113 13.41 -5.43 5.55
C SER A 113 14.39 -4.30 5.33
#